data_AF-A0A845DQK5-F1
#
_entry.id   AF-A0A845DQK5-F1
#
_cell.length_a   1.000
_cell.length_b   1.000
_cell.length_c   1.000
_cell.angle_alpha   90.00
_cell.angle_beta   90.00
_cell.angle_gamma   90.00
#
_symmetry.space_group_name_H-M   'P 1'
#
loop_
_entity.id
_entity.type
_entity.pdbx_description
1 polymer ?
#
loop_
_entity_poly.entity_id
_entity_poly.type
_entity_poly.pdbx_seq_one_letter_code
_entity_poly.pdbx_strand_id
1 'polypeptide(L)'
;MRRTYSLWSAGLGASAVLLIVLSYGTAPADPQGFHKMMIQIFFFGALASAVASLALSFLAWKNKERGFLKWTAPLILLGSLLVFLTLFVLMVISFL
;
A
#
# COMPACT_ATOMS: atom_id res chain seq x y z
N MET A 1 -19.83 17.78 7.59
CA MET A 1 -19.04 16.72 8.23
C MET A 1 -17.60 16.84 7.77
N ARG A 2 -16.64 16.95 8.70
CA ARG A 2 -15.21 17.00 8.35
C ARG A 2 -14.82 15.66 7.70
N ARG A 3 -14.14 15.70 6.55
CA ARG A 3 -13.67 14.52 5.78
C ARG A 3 -12.42 13.90 6.40
N THR A 4 -12.41 13.75 7.72
CA THR A 4 -11.20 13.45 8.47
C THR A 4 -10.72 12.04 8.14
N TYR A 5 -11.63 11.05 8.14
CA TYR A 5 -11.26 9.66 7.90
C TYR A 5 -10.83 9.43 6.44
N SER A 6 -11.52 10.06 5.49
CA SER A 6 -11.16 9.96 4.07
C SER A 6 -9.77 10.54 3.75
N LEU A 7 -9.39 11.66 4.39
CA LEU A 7 -8.06 12.27 4.20
C LEU A 7 -6.94 11.39 4.76
N TRP A 8 -7.09 10.91 6.00
CA TRP A 8 -6.11 10.02 6.61
C TRP A 8 -6.00 8.68 5.90
N SER A 9 -7.13 8.12 5.45
CA SER A 9 -7.14 6.91 4.63
C SER A 9 -6.35 7.10 3.33
N ALA A 10 -6.61 8.18 2.58
CA ALA A 10 -5.88 8.48 1.35
C ALA A 10 -4.37 8.65 1.61
N GLY A 11 -4.01 9.39 2.66
CA GLY A 11 -2.61 9.61 3.05
C GLY A 11 -1.88 8.33 3.41
N LEU A 12 -2.51 7.46 4.22
CA LEU A 12 -1.95 6.15 4.58
C LEU A 12 -1.86 5.19 3.39
N GLY A 13 -2.83 5.25 2.46
CA GLY A 13 -2.78 4.48 1.22
C GLY A 13 -1.58 4.88 0.36
N ALA A 14 -1.34 6.18 0.19
CA ALA A 14 -0.18 6.70 -0.53
C ALA A 14 1.15 6.35 0.17
N SER A 15 1.21 6.48 1.51
CA SER A 15 2.41 6.11 2.26
C SER A 15 2.71 4.61 2.18
N ALA A 16 1.68 3.75 2.14
CA ALA A 16 1.86 2.32 1.93
C ALA A 16 2.56 2.02 0.59
N VAL A 17 2.14 2.67 -0.50
CA VAL A 17 2.79 2.52 -1.81
C VAL A 17 4.24 3.00 -1.76
N LEU A 18 4.50 4.18 -1.18
CA LEU A 18 5.85 4.71 -1.06
C LEU A 18 6.76 3.76 -0.26
N LEU A 19 6.28 3.22 0.85
CA LEU A 19 7.04 2.29 1.69
C LEU A 19 7.33 0.96 0.96
N ILE A 20 6.38 0.43 0.17
CA ILE A 20 6.62 -0.74 -0.69
C ILE A 20 7.72 -0.42 -1.71
N VAL A 21 7.61 0.70 -2.41
CA VAL A 21 8.59 1.10 -3.44
C VAL A 21 9.97 1.27 -2.82
N LEU A 22 10.08 1.87 -1.63
CA LEU A 22 11.34 2.00 -0.90
C LEU A 22 11.89 0.64 -0.46
N SER A 23 11.04 -0.26 0.03
CA SER A 23 11.43 -1.61 0.44
C SER A 23 12.11 -2.38 -0.70
N TYR A 24 11.53 -2.36 -1.91
CA TYR A 24 12.10 -3.03 -3.07
C TYR A 24 13.25 -2.23 -3.73
N GLY A 25 13.12 -0.91 -3.84
CA GLY A 25 14.12 -0.07 -4.50
C GLY A 25 15.45 0.05 -3.74
N THR A 26 15.43 -0.20 -2.43
CA THR A 26 16.63 -0.21 -1.58
C THR A 26 17.18 -1.61 -1.33
N ALA A 27 16.57 -2.66 -1.90
CA ALA A 27 16.98 -4.03 -1.69
C ALA A 27 18.21 -4.39 -2.56
N PRO A 28 19.41 -4.60 -1.97
CA PRO A 28 20.52 -5.19 -2.71
C PRO A 28 20.25 -6.66 -3.04
N ALA A 29 21.01 -7.23 -3.98
CA ALA A 29 20.82 -8.61 -4.44
C ALA A 29 20.92 -9.65 -3.30
N ASP A 30 21.77 -9.41 -2.30
CA ASP A 30 21.85 -10.19 -1.07
C ASP A 30 21.77 -9.27 0.16
N PRO A 31 20.57 -9.01 0.70
CA PRO A 31 20.39 -8.09 1.81
C PRO A 31 20.86 -8.71 3.12
N GLN A 32 21.96 -8.18 3.65
CA GLN A 32 22.52 -8.59 4.94
C GLN A 32 22.51 -7.44 5.96
N GLY A 33 22.49 -7.82 7.24
CA GLY A 33 22.57 -6.90 8.38
C GLY A 33 21.50 -5.80 8.33
N PHE A 34 21.97 -4.55 8.29
CA PHE A 34 21.13 -3.35 8.35
C PHE A 34 20.14 -3.23 7.18
N HIS A 35 20.55 -3.61 5.95
CA HIS A 35 19.67 -3.55 4.78
C HIS A 35 18.44 -4.44 4.94
N LYS A 36 18.64 -5.67 5.43
CA LYS A 36 17.54 -6.61 5.69
C LYS A 36 16.55 -6.04 6.71
N MET A 37 17.05 -5.43 7.78
CA MET A 37 16.22 -4.80 8.79
C MET A 37 15.42 -3.62 8.22
N MET A 38 16.04 -2.74 7.42
CA MET A 38 15.34 -1.63 6.77
C MET A 38 14.24 -2.09 5.82
N ILE A 39 14.54 -3.08 4.97
CA ILE A 39 13.56 -3.66 4.03
C ILE A 39 12.35 -4.20 4.80
N GLN A 40 12.58 -4.93 5.91
CA GLN A 40 11.53 -5.44 6.77
C GLN A 40 10.69 -4.32 7.40
N ILE A 41 11.33 -3.28 7.94
CA ILE A 41 10.62 -2.13 8.53
C ILE A 41 9.74 -1.44 7.48
N PHE A 42 10.27 -1.19 6.28
CA PHE A 42 9.50 -0.58 5.20
C PHE A 42 8.36 -1.48 4.74
N PHE A 43 8.60 -2.78 4.58
CA PHE A 43 7.58 -3.73 4.13
C PHE A 43 6.44 -3.86 5.16
N PHE A 44 6.76 -4.13 6.42
CA PHE A 44 5.73 -4.26 7.47
C PHE A 44 5.08 -2.92 7.80
N GLY A 45 5.81 -1.81 7.70
CA GLY A 45 5.25 -0.46 7.81
C GLY A 45 4.26 -0.15 6.69
N ALA A 46 4.55 -0.59 5.47
CA ALA A 46 3.63 -0.48 4.35
C ALA A 46 2.37 -1.32 4.57
N LEU A 47 2.54 -2.56 5.03
CA LEU A 47 1.43 -3.46 5.33
C LEU A 47 0.51 -2.87 6.41
N ALA A 48 1.09 -2.37 7.51
CA ALA A 48 0.36 -1.71 8.57
C ALA A 48 -0.38 -0.46 8.05
N SER A 49 0.29 0.35 7.23
CA SER A 49 -0.32 1.54 6.60
C SER A 49 -1.48 1.16 5.68
N ALA A 50 -1.35 0.10 4.88
CA ALA A 50 -2.38 -0.39 3.98
C ALA A 50 -3.63 -0.83 4.74
N VAL A 51 -3.45 -1.66 5.79
CA VAL A 51 -4.55 -2.14 6.64
C VAL A 51 -5.23 -0.98 7.36
N ALA A 52 -4.46 -0.06 7.96
CA ALA A 52 -5.01 1.13 8.60
C ALA A 52 -5.76 2.02 7.60
N SER A 53 -5.25 2.18 6.38
CA SER A 53 -5.94 2.96 5.33
C SER A 53 -7.30 2.37 4.99
N LEU A 54 -7.42 1.04 4.88
CA LEU A 54 -8.69 0.34 4.62
C LEU A 54 -9.65 0.49 5.78
N ALA A 55 -9.17 0.35 7.02
CA ALA A 55 -9.99 0.52 8.22
C ALA A 55 -10.58 1.93 8.28
N LEU A 56 -9.78 2.97 7.99
CA LEU A 56 -10.26 4.35 7.93
C LEU A 56 -11.20 4.60 6.74
N SER A 57 -10.96 3.94 5.59
CA SER A 57 -11.86 4.02 4.43
C SER A 57 -13.23 3.43 4.76
N PHE A 58 -13.25 2.29 5.45
CA PHE A 58 -14.47 1.67 5.95
C PHE A 58 -15.19 2.56 6.97
N LEU A 59 -14.44 3.20 7.89
CA LEU A 59 -15.00 4.16 8.83
C LEU A 59 -15.61 5.39 8.12
N ALA A 60 -14.98 5.87 7.05
CA ALA A 60 -15.51 6.95 6.22
C ALA A 60 -16.83 6.56 5.53
N TRP A 61 -16.95 5.31 5.07
CA TRP A 61 -18.22 4.77 4.56
C TRP A 61 -19.28 4.67 5.65
N LYS A 62 -18.94 4.10 6.82
CA LYS A 62 -19.84 3.99 7.97
C LYS A 62 -20.38 5.34 8.42
N ASN A 63 -19.52 6.36 8.43
CA ASN A 63 -19.88 7.74 8.81
C ASN A 63 -20.52 8.56 7.67
N LYS A 64 -20.82 7.93 6.52
CA LYS A 64 -21.45 8.56 5.35
C LYS A 64 -20.70 9.81 4.87
N GLU A 65 -19.37 9.82 4.97
CA GLU A 65 -18.56 10.92 4.43
C GLU A 65 -18.84 11.07 2.92
N ARG A 66 -19.05 12.31 2.47
CA ARG A 66 -19.35 12.63 1.07
C ARG A 66 -18.06 12.85 0.28
N GLY A 67 -17.98 12.29 -0.92
CA GLY A 67 -16.90 12.52 -1.87
C GLY A 67 -16.15 11.24 -2.28
N PHE A 68 -15.20 11.41 -3.19
CA PHE A 68 -14.43 10.32 -3.79
C PHE A 68 -13.23 9.86 -2.94
N LEU A 69 -12.74 10.68 -2.00
CA LEU A 69 -11.57 10.32 -1.17
C LEU A 69 -11.76 9.03 -0.35
N LYS A 70 -12.99 8.66 0.01
CA LYS A 70 -13.25 7.39 0.70
C LYS A 70 -13.09 6.14 -0.19
N TRP A 71 -12.81 6.34 -1.48
CA TRP A 71 -12.55 5.27 -2.44
C TRP A 71 -11.07 5.23 -2.85
N THR A 72 -10.28 6.27 -2.58
CA THR A 72 -8.90 6.33 -3.06
C THR A 72 -8.05 5.25 -2.43
N ALA A 73 -8.11 5.00 -1.13
CA ALA A 73 -7.27 3.96 -0.51
C ALA A 73 -7.63 2.53 -1.00
N PRO A 74 -8.92 2.12 -1.07
CA PRO A 74 -9.31 0.87 -1.71
C PRO A 74 -8.85 0.77 -3.17
N LEU A 75 -8.99 1.83 -3.96
CA LEU A 75 -8.58 1.84 -5.37
C LEU A 75 -7.05 1.76 -5.52
N ILE A 76 -6.29 2.46 -4.69
CA ILE A 76 -4.83 2.40 -4.67
C ILE A 76 -4.37 0.97 -4.36
N LEU A 77 -4.95 0.34 -3.34
CA LEU A 77 -4.58 -1.01 -2.95
C LEU A 77 -5.00 -2.05 -3.99
N LEU A 78 -6.18 -1.90 -4.59
CA LEU A 78 -6.62 -2.74 -5.70
C LEU A 78 -5.68 -2.61 -6.90
N GLY A 79 -5.31 -1.37 -7.25
CA GLY A 79 -4.36 -1.08 -8.31
C GLY A 79 -2.99 -1.70 -8.04
N SER A 80 -2.46 -1.55 -6.82
CA SER A 80 -1.20 -2.19 -6.41
C SER A 80 -1.27 -3.72 -6.53
N LEU A 81 -2.36 -4.34 -6.09
CA LEU A 81 -2.55 -5.78 -6.21
C LEU A 81 -2.57 -6.25 -7.68
N LEU A 82 -3.25 -5.51 -8.55
CA LEU A 82 -3.28 -5.79 -9.99
C LEU A 82 -1.89 -5.69 -10.63
N VAL A 83 -1.10 -4.68 -10.24
CA VAL A 83 0.29 -4.55 -10.71
C VAL A 83 1.12 -5.77 -10.28
N PHE A 84 1.05 -6.17 -9.01
CA PHE A 84 1.76 -7.36 -8.53
C PHE A 84 1.33 -8.64 -9.24
N LEU A 85 0.03 -8.84 -9.45
CA LEU A 85 -0.49 -9.98 -10.21
C LEU A 85 -0.01 -9.99 -11.66
N THR A 86 0.00 -8.82 -12.31
CA THR A 86 0.48 -8.70 -13.69
C THR A 86 1.97 -9.03 -13.78
N LEU A 87 2.79 -8.49 -12.87
CA LEU A 87 4.22 -8.81 -12.80
C LEU A 87 4.46 -10.30 -12.55
N PHE A 88 3.67 -10.92 -11.67
CA PHE A 88 3.75 -12.36 -11.42
C PHE A 88 3.43 -13.19 -12.66
N VAL A 89 2.35 -12.86 -13.39
CA VAL A 89 1.99 -13.56 -14.64
C VAL A 89 3.08 -13.41 -15.70
N LEU A 90 3.61 -12.19 -15.89
CA LEU A 90 4.71 -11.94 -16.83
C LEU A 90 5.97 -12.74 -16.47
N MET A 91 6.29 -12.84 -15.17
CA MET A 91 7.40 -13.66 -14.70
C MET A 91 7.18 -15.13 -15.07
N VAL A 92 6.01 -15.70 -14.81
CA VAL A 92 5.70 -17.10 -15.15
C VAL A 92 5.81 -17.34 -16.65
N ILE A 93 5.29 -16.43 -17.48
CA ILE A 93 5.39 -16.53 -18.95
C ILE A 93 6.85 -16.48 -19.41
N SER A 94 7.71 -15.70 -18.75
CA SER A 94 9.14 -15.62 -19.13
C SER A 94 9.94 -16.91 -18.90
N PHE A 95 9.42 -17.84 -18.09
CA PHE A 95 10.02 -19.14 -17.82
C PHE A 95 9.45 -20.28 -18.72
N LEU A 96 8.42 -19.99 -19.51
CA LEU A 96 7.80 -20.90 -20.48
C LEU A 96 8.44 -20.73 -21.87
#